data_AF-A0A2E1BJB7-F1
#
_entry.id   AF-A0A2E1BJB7-F1
#
_cell.length_a   1.000
_cell.length_b   1.000
_cell.length_c   1.000
_cell.angle_alpha   90.00
_cell.angle_beta   90.00
_cell.angle_gamma   90.00
#
_symmetry.space_group_name_H-M   'P 1'
#
loop_
_entity.id
_entity.type
_entity.pdbx_description
1 polymer ?
#
loop_
_entity_poly.entity_id
_entity_poly.type
_entity_poly.pdbx_seq_one_letter_code
_entity_poly.pdbx_strand_id
1 'polypeptide(L)'
;MYLIRRTYKTKPYEAVNVAKLVKEQADLYTSIGQRGDCRVYYNNGTNPGDPNRVYLEWTAEVFDNPSREGNVIPKEVMELGAKYRPLLDVDNGPSNWIEFWTILD
;
A
#
# COMPACT_ATOMS: atom_id res chain seq x y z
N MET A 1 -17.51 6.05 -7.17
CA MET A 1 -16.48 5.67 -6.17
C MET A 1 -15.44 4.73 -6.79
N TYR A 2 -14.18 4.77 -6.35
CA TYR A 2 -13.12 3.85 -6.76
C TYR A 2 -12.71 2.91 -5.62
N LEU A 3 -12.43 1.65 -5.95
CA LEU A 3 -11.66 0.75 -5.11
C LEU A 3 -10.19 0.87 -5.53
N ILE A 4 -9.31 1.25 -4.61
CA ILE A 4 -7.87 1.38 -4.88
C ILE A 4 -7.14 0.32 -4.09
N ARG A 5 -6.21 -0.38 -4.75
CA ARG A 5 -5.33 -1.36 -4.13
C ARG A 5 -3.88 -1.05 -4.47
N ARG A 6 -3.04 -0.92 -3.46
CA ARG A 6 -1.59 -0.92 -3.61
C ARG A 6 -1.06 -2.29 -3.21
N THR A 7 -0.41 -2.94 -4.16
CA THR A 7 0.22 -4.24 -3.96
C THR A 7 1.72 -4.06 -3.77
N TYR A 8 2.30 -4.80 -2.84
CA TYR A 8 3.73 -4.82 -2.55
C TYR A 8 4.26 -6.23 -2.73
N LYS A 9 5.33 -6.37 -3.51
CA LYS A 9 6.12 -7.60 -3.66
C LYS A 9 7.20 -7.60 -2.58
N THR A 10 7.15 -8.54 -1.65
CA THR A 10 8.10 -8.59 -0.53
C THR A 10 9.19 -9.62 -0.78
N LYS A 11 10.34 -9.46 -0.12
CA LYS A 11 11.31 -10.54 0.00
C LYS A 11 10.68 -11.77 0.67
N PRO A 12 11.22 -12.97 0.44
CA PRO A 12 10.78 -14.17 1.15
C PRO A 12 10.76 -13.95 2.66
N TYR A 13 9.68 -14.41 3.32
CA TYR A 13 9.46 -14.31 4.77
C TYR A 13 9.22 -12.91 5.35
N GLU A 14 9.21 -11.85 4.52
CA GLU A 14 9.02 -10.47 4.99
C GLU A 14 7.57 -9.97 4.90
N ALA A 15 6.64 -10.76 4.33
CA ALA A 15 5.28 -10.31 4.06
C ALA A 15 4.55 -9.77 5.29
N VAL A 16 4.65 -10.45 6.44
CA VAL A 16 4.04 -9.99 7.70
C VAL A 16 4.70 -8.72 8.25
N ASN A 17 6.01 -8.57 8.10
CA ASN A 17 6.75 -7.40 8.59
C ASN A 17 6.38 -6.16 7.76
N VAL A 18 6.34 -6.32 6.44
CA VAL A 18 5.88 -5.28 5.53
C VAL A 18 4.41 -4.94 5.80
N ALA A 19 3.53 -5.92 6.01
CA ALA A 19 2.11 -5.67 6.30
C ALA A 19 1.91 -4.83 7.57
N LYS A 20 2.67 -5.09 8.63
CA LYS A 20 2.61 -4.29 9.87
C LYS A 20 3.03 -2.84 9.63
N LEU A 21 4.13 -2.62 8.92
CA LEU A 21 4.64 -1.27 8.60
C LEU A 21 3.71 -0.51 7.64
N VAL A 22 3.14 -1.21 6.65
CA VAL A 22 2.15 -0.65 5.73
C VAL A 22 0.87 -0.29 6.48
N LYS A 23 0.44 -1.10 7.47
CA LYS A 23 -0.72 -0.78 8.33
C LYS A 23 -0.47 0.47 9.17
N GLU A 24 0.70 0.59 9.81
CA GLU A 24 1.09 1.79 10.56
C GLU A 24 1.07 3.04 9.65
N GLN A 25 1.60 2.94 8.43
CA GLN A 25 1.56 4.03 7.46
C GLN A 25 0.12 4.36 7.02
N ALA A 26 -0.69 3.34 6.75
CA ALA A 26 -2.07 3.49 6.31
C ALA A 26 -2.93 4.16 7.40
N ASP A 27 -2.75 3.77 8.66
CA ASP A 27 -3.46 4.37 9.79
C ASP A 27 -3.12 5.84 9.95
N LEU A 28 -1.86 6.22 9.71
CA LEU A 28 -1.47 7.63 9.70
C LEU A 28 -2.10 8.38 8.53
N TYR A 29 -2.18 7.81 7.33
CA TYR A 29 -2.90 8.42 6.21
C TYR A 29 -4.39 8.64 6.52
N THR A 30 -5.03 7.68 7.19
CA THR A 30 -6.43 7.79 7.60
C THR A 30 -6.62 8.83 8.71
N SER A 31 -5.74 8.87 9.71
CA SER A 31 -5.87 9.81 10.85
C SER A 31 -5.70 11.28 10.46
N ILE A 32 -4.91 11.56 9.42
CA ILE A 32 -4.73 12.92 8.85
C ILE A 32 -5.74 13.24 7.74
N GLY A 33 -6.69 12.35 7.46
CA GLY A 33 -7.74 12.55 6.45
C GLY A 33 -7.27 12.48 5.00
N GLN A 34 -6.07 11.95 4.73
CA GLN A 34 -5.56 11.80 3.36
C GLN A 34 -6.12 10.58 2.62
N ARG A 35 -6.59 9.58 3.36
CA ARG A 35 -7.28 8.40 2.82
C ARG A 35 -8.47 8.07 3.69
N GLY A 36 -9.46 7.41 3.09
CA GLY A 36 -10.53 6.77 3.84
C GLY A 36 -10.02 5.57 4.64
N ASP A 37 -10.96 4.74 5.10
CA ASP A 37 -10.64 3.54 5.86
C ASP A 37 -9.80 2.56 5.03
N CYS A 38 -8.61 2.26 5.55
CA CYS A 38 -7.66 1.38 4.90
C CYS A 38 -7.74 -0.04 5.46
N ARG A 39 -7.67 -1.03 4.59
CA ARG A 39 -7.51 -2.46 4.92
C ARG A 39 -6.14 -2.93 4.47
N VAL A 40 -5.42 -3.63 5.35
CA VAL A 40 -4.13 -4.23 5.02
C VAL A 40 -4.19 -5.72 5.27
N TYR A 41 -3.80 -6.51 4.28
CA TYR A 41 -3.77 -7.96 4.33
C TYR A 41 -2.60 -8.48 3.50
N TYR A 42 -2.18 -9.73 3.74
CA TYR A 42 -0.99 -10.30 3.11
C TYR A 42 -1.12 -11.80 2.92
N ASN A 43 -0.31 -12.35 2.01
CA ASN A 43 -0.10 -13.79 1.89
C ASN A 43 1.39 -14.13 2.10
N ASN A 44 1.65 -15.37 2.53
CA ASN A 44 3.00 -15.85 2.83
C ASN A 44 3.58 -16.68 1.68
N GLY A 45 4.85 -17.11 1.86
CA GLY A 45 5.62 -17.90 0.89
C GLY A 45 5.00 -19.23 0.45
N THR A 46 4.03 -19.76 1.19
CA THR A 46 3.36 -21.04 0.91
C THR A 46 2.02 -20.90 0.18
N ASN A 47 1.60 -19.67 -0.13
CA ASN A 47 0.34 -19.43 -0.82
C ASN A 47 0.45 -19.77 -2.31
N PRO A 48 -0.56 -20.43 -2.91
CA PRO A 48 -0.57 -20.64 -4.37
C PRO A 48 -0.60 -19.30 -5.14
N GLY A 49 -0.20 -19.35 -6.41
CA GLY A 49 -0.14 -18.18 -7.29
C GLY A 49 1.09 -17.33 -7.01
N ASP A 50 0.87 -16.05 -6.70
CA ASP A 50 1.90 -15.07 -6.37
C ASP A 50 2.09 -14.95 -4.84
N PRO A 51 3.04 -15.67 -4.22
CA PRO A 51 3.29 -15.59 -2.79
C PRO A 51 4.07 -14.33 -2.42
N ASN A 52 4.15 -14.02 -1.12
CA ASN A 52 4.89 -12.88 -0.57
C ASN A 52 4.37 -11.54 -1.11
N ARG A 53 3.05 -11.33 -0.97
CA ARG A 53 2.35 -10.10 -1.34
C ARG A 53 1.71 -9.47 -0.11
N VAL A 54 1.77 -8.15 -0.07
CA VAL A 54 0.98 -7.31 0.84
C VAL A 54 0.06 -6.44 0.01
N TYR A 55 -1.15 -6.26 0.49
CA TYR A 55 -2.18 -5.46 -0.15
C TYR A 55 -2.64 -4.38 0.83
N LEU A 56 -2.61 -3.14 0.39
CA LEU A 56 -3.26 -2.00 1.03
C LEU A 56 -4.45 -1.60 0.15
N GLU A 57 -5.65 -1.62 0.70
CA GLU A 57 -6.88 -1.33 -0.02
C GLU A 57 -7.69 -0.25 0.68
N TRP A 58 -8.24 0.69 -0.10
CA TRP A 58 -9.14 1.72 0.40
C TRP A 58 -10.09 2.18 -0.71
N THR A 59 -11.19 2.83 -0.33
CA THR A 59 -12.09 3.48 -1.29
C THR A 59 -11.84 4.98 -1.36
N ALA A 60 -12.10 5.59 -2.51
CA ALA A 60 -12.02 7.03 -2.69
C ALA A 60 -13.08 7.50 -3.69
N GLU A 61 -13.66 8.67 -3.46
CA GLU A 61 -14.57 9.29 -4.43
C GLU A 61 -13.84 9.82 -5.66
N VAL A 62 -12.63 10.33 -5.45
CA VAL A 62 -11.78 10.88 -6.50
C VAL A 62 -10.44 10.16 -6.48
N PHE A 63 -10.03 9.63 -7.63
CA PHE A 63 -8.66 9.15 -7.83
C PHE A 63 -7.81 10.31 -8.36
N ASP A 64 -7.18 11.04 -7.43
CA ASP A 64 -6.41 12.24 -7.75
C ASP A 64 -4.91 11.93 -7.92
N ASN A 65 -4.21 12.77 -8.69
CA ASN A 65 -2.78 12.60 -8.97
C ASN A 65 -1.96 12.77 -7.66
N PRO A 66 -1.14 11.80 -7.26
CA PRO A 66 -0.25 11.93 -6.11
C PRO A 66 0.77 13.08 -6.22
N SER A 67 1.09 13.50 -7.45
CA SER A 67 2.01 14.61 -7.75
C SER A 67 1.30 15.94 -8.02
N ARG A 68 -0.01 16.04 -7.73
CA ARG A 68 -0.75 17.30 -7.86
C ARG A 68 -0.17 18.39 -6.97
N GLU A 69 -0.31 19.63 -7.43
CA GLU A 69 0.06 20.80 -6.65
C GLU A 69 -0.73 20.85 -5.33
N GLY A 70 -0.06 21.20 -4.22
CA GLY A 70 -0.68 21.28 -2.90
C GLY A 70 -0.83 19.94 -2.15
N ASN A 71 -0.41 18.80 -2.72
CA ASN A 71 -0.39 17.54 -1.98
C ASN A 71 0.74 17.52 -0.94
N VAL A 72 0.43 17.88 0.30
CA VAL A 72 1.39 17.87 1.41
C VAL A 72 1.36 16.51 2.08
N ILE A 73 2.38 15.67 1.83
CA ILE A 73 2.55 14.40 2.54
C ILE A 73 3.41 14.65 3.79
N PRO A 74 2.92 14.38 5.01
CA PRO A 74 3.73 14.55 6.22
C PRO A 74 5.02 13.74 6.18
N LYS A 75 6.06 14.26 6.83
CA LYS A 75 7.38 13.64 6.85
C LYS A 75 7.32 12.25 7.51
N GLU A 76 6.52 12.13 8.57
CA GLU A 76 6.31 10.91 9.34
C GLU A 76 5.75 9.79 8.45
N VAL A 77 4.82 10.12 7.56
CA VAL A 77 4.27 9.17 6.56
C VAL A 77 5.39 8.67 5.64
N MET A 78 6.29 9.55 5.21
CA MET A 78 7.41 9.19 4.34
C MET A 78 8.46 8.34 5.05
N GLU A 79 8.73 8.63 6.32
CA GLU A 79 9.61 7.87 7.21
C GLU A 79 9.08 6.46 7.46
N LEU A 80 7.79 6.29 7.73
CA LEU A 80 7.14 4.98 7.81
C LEU A 80 7.29 4.21 6.50
N GLY A 81 7.08 4.91 5.37
CA GLY A 81 7.31 4.36 4.04
C GLY A 81 8.75 3.86 3.84
N ALA A 82 9.73 4.53 4.43
CA ALA A 82 11.14 4.16 4.29
C ALA A 82 11.48 2.86 5.04
N LYS A 83 10.76 2.53 6.12
CA LYS A 83 11.00 1.32 6.92
C LYS A 83 10.77 0.03 6.12
N TYR A 84 9.72 -0.05 5.30
CA TYR A 84 9.43 -1.28 4.54
C TYR A 84 10.13 -1.37 3.19
N ARG A 85 10.59 -0.26 2.60
CA ARG A 85 11.22 -0.25 1.27
C ARG A 85 12.38 -1.25 1.13
N PRO A 86 13.31 -1.38 2.11
CA PRO A 86 14.39 -2.37 2.05
C PRO A 86 13.92 -3.83 2.11
N LEU A 87 12.70 -4.08 2.58
CA LEU A 87 12.10 -5.41 2.70
C LEU A 87 11.35 -5.84 1.44
N LEU A 88 11.21 -4.93 0.47
CA LEU A 88 10.59 -5.23 -0.80
C LEU A 88 11.55 -5.96 -1.74
N ASP A 89 10.99 -6.83 -2.56
CA ASP A 89 11.71 -7.52 -3.63
C ASP A 89 11.66 -6.64 -4.89
N VAL A 90 12.83 -6.24 -5.35
CA VAL A 90 13.04 -5.36 -6.52
C VAL A 90 13.50 -6.13 -7.75
N ASP A 91 13.62 -7.45 -7.67
CA ASP A 91 14.06 -8.27 -8.77
C ASP A 91 12.90 -8.48 -9.76
N ASN A 92 13.21 -8.45 -11.06
CA ASN A 92 12.24 -8.74 -12.13
C ASN A 92 10.97 -7.85 -12.11
N GLY A 93 11.15 -6.53 -11.96
CA GLY A 93 10.08 -5.55 -12.15
C GLY A 93 9.79 -4.69 -10.92
N PRO A 94 8.60 -4.04 -10.87
CA PRO A 94 8.28 -3.12 -9.80
C PRO A 94 8.04 -3.87 -8.48
N SER A 95 8.59 -3.34 -7.40
CA SER A 95 8.40 -3.88 -6.05
C SER A 95 7.05 -3.53 -5.43
N ASN A 96 6.31 -2.60 -6.05
CA ASN A 96 4.94 -2.26 -5.71
C ASN A 96 4.24 -1.56 -6.87
N TRP A 97 2.92 -1.65 -6.93
CA TRP A 97 2.08 -1.02 -7.96
C TRP A 97 0.71 -0.66 -7.39
N ILE A 98 -0.02 0.21 -8.10
CA ILE A 98 -1.38 0.64 -7.73
C ILE A 98 -2.33 0.18 -8.83
N GLU A 99 -3.42 -0.43 -8.40
CA GLU A 99 -4.55 -0.85 -9.21
C GLU A 99 -5.78 -0.08 -8.73
N PHE A 100 -6.71 0.19 -9.63
CA PHE A 100 -7.98 0.80 -9.28
C PHE A 100 -9.12 0.23 -10.12
N TRP A 101 -10.30 0.19 -9.53
CA TRP A 101 -11.54 -0.23 -10.18
C TRP A 101 -12.63 0.78 -9.88
N THR A 102 -13.50 1.02 -10.85
CA THR A 102 -14.71 1.83 -10.64
C THR A 102 -15.74 0.94 -9.96
N ILE A 103 -16.28 1.39 -8.83
CA ILE A 103 -17.41 0.76 -8.15
C ILE A 103 -18.68 1.30 -8.82
N LEU A 104 -19.52 0.39 -9.32
CA LEU A 104 -20.84 0.72 -9.86
C LEU A 104 -21.84 0.97 -8.72
N ASP A 105 -22.78 1.88 -8.97
CA ASP A 105 -23.90 2.17 -8.06
C ASP A 105 -24.94 1.04 -8.04
#